data_AF-A0A254NQH8-F1
#
_entry.id   AF-A0A254NQH8-F1
#
_cell.length_a   1.000
_cell.length_b   1.000
_cell.length_c   1.000
_cell.angle_alpha   90.00
_cell.angle_beta   90.00
_cell.angle_gamma   90.00
#
_symmetry.space_group_name_H-M   'P 1'
#
loop_
_entity.id
_entity.type
_entity.pdbx_description
1 polymer ?
#
loop_
_entity_poly.entity_id
_entity_poly.type
_entity_poly.pdbx_seq_one_letter_code
_entity_poly.pdbx_strand_id
1 'polypeptide(L)'
;MLSVLDDAARRELGEAFAEELAVLKEYRALADSEGQNGSFSYARPAQVLRTVTYFASLDEETAARLHLTGVSPELFNHFRKFMAVRHTVQSEVALSEGSGASFNPAEAEERGIDAIVKEFGLSKREKEVLELVVRASSNKDIAAKLFISEHTVKNHLTNIFNKMSVSDRAQAIARVFNRGIG
;
A
#
# COMPACT_ATOMS: atom_id res chain seq x y z
N MET A 1 15.47 11.92 10.57
CA MET A 1 14.39 12.75 11.14
C MET A 1 13.68 12.01 12.30
N LEU A 2 14.44 11.48 13.28
CA LEU A 2 13.92 10.79 14.49
C LEU A 2 14.51 11.37 15.79
N SER A 3 15.26 12.48 15.71
CA SER A 3 16.02 13.04 16.84
C SER A 3 15.27 14.09 17.67
N VAL A 4 13.95 14.23 17.51
CA VAL A 4 13.16 15.32 18.14
C VAL A 4 12.14 14.83 19.18
N LEU A 5 11.95 13.52 19.34
CA LEU A 5 11.06 12.99 20.38
C LEU A 5 11.81 12.88 21.71
N ASP A 6 11.23 13.43 22.78
CA ASP A 6 11.71 13.16 24.13
C ASP A 6 11.47 11.69 24.53
N ASP A 7 12.14 11.25 25.59
CA ASP A 7 12.12 9.84 26.00
C ASP A 7 10.75 9.37 26.48
N ALA A 8 9.86 10.28 26.92
CA ALA A 8 8.50 9.96 27.30
C ALA A 8 7.63 9.70 26.06
N ALA A 9 7.71 10.57 25.06
CA ALA A 9 7.01 10.41 23.79
C ALA A 9 7.51 9.18 23.02
N ARG A 10 8.82 8.87 23.07
CA ARG A 10 9.36 7.62 22.50
C ARG A 10 8.79 6.38 23.18
N ARG A 11 8.60 6.44 24.50
CA ARG A 11 8.06 5.34 25.28
C ARG A 11 6.56 5.15 25.02
N GLU A 12 5.80 6.23 24.99
CA GLU A 12 4.36 6.23 24.67
C GLU A 12 4.11 5.70 23.24
N LEU A 13 4.87 6.17 22.26
CA LEU A 13 4.81 5.63 20.89
C LEU A 13 5.28 4.17 20.83
N GLY A 14 6.28 3.81 21.64
CA GLY A 14 6.77 2.45 21.78
C GLY A 14 5.72 1.48 22.29
N GLU A 15 4.89 1.94 23.23
CA GLU A 15 3.78 1.17 23.80
C GLU A 15 2.57 1.14 22.86
N ALA A 16 2.25 2.26 22.20
CA ALA A 16 1.11 2.36 21.28
C ALA A 16 1.28 1.51 20.01
N PHE A 17 2.52 1.30 19.55
CA PHE A 17 2.85 0.58 18.31
C PHE A 17 3.78 -0.62 18.56
N ALA A 18 3.60 -1.30 19.68
CA ALA A 18 4.47 -2.38 20.11
C ALA A 18 4.55 -3.53 19.08
N GLU A 19 3.42 -3.87 18.44
CA GLU A 19 3.34 -4.93 17.42
C GLU A 19 4.07 -4.53 16.13
N GLU A 20 3.85 -3.31 15.63
CA GLU A 20 4.51 -2.78 14.44
C GLU A 20 6.02 -2.67 14.65
N LEU A 21 6.45 -2.23 15.84
CA LEU A 21 7.87 -2.18 16.19
C LEU A 21 8.50 -3.57 16.25
N ALA A 22 7.77 -4.58 16.71
CA ALA A 22 8.24 -5.97 16.67
C ALA A 22 8.46 -6.43 15.22
N VAL A 23 7.49 -6.17 14.34
CA VAL A 23 7.58 -6.46 12.90
C VAL A 23 8.78 -5.75 12.25
N LEU A 24 8.99 -4.46 12.56
CA LEU A 24 10.10 -3.69 12.00
C LEU A 24 11.47 -4.18 12.49
N LYS A 25 11.57 -4.63 13.74
CA LYS A 25 12.80 -5.25 14.27
C LYS A 25 13.13 -6.55 13.55
N GLU A 26 12.13 -7.40 13.34
CA GLU A 26 12.29 -8.64 12.58
C GLU A 26 12.62 -8.40 11.11
N TYR A 27 11.97 -7.41 10.47
CA TYR A 27 12.32 -6.98 9.12
C TYR A 27 13.77 -6.54 9.03
N ARG A 28 14.26 -5.74 9.99
CA ARG A 28 15.64 -5.27 9.99
C ARG A 28 16.64 -6.41 10.16
N ALA A 29 16.37 -7.31 11.10
CA ALA A 29 17.18 -8.51 11.29
C ALA A 29 17.22 -9.38 10.01
N LEU A 30 16.08 -9.53 9.35
CA LEU A 30 15.97 -10.21 8.06
C LEU A 30 16.74 -9.47 6.95
N ALA A 31 16.69 -8.13 6.94
CA ALA A 31 17.33 -7.30 5.93
C ALA A 31 18.85 -7.30 6.01
N ASP A 32 19.38 -7.33 7.24
CA ASP A 32 20.80 -7.35 7.57
C ASP A 32 21.40 -8.77 7.50
N SER A 33 20.55 -9.80 7.41
CA SER A 33 21.02 -11.20 7.30
C SER A 33 21.51 -11.53 5.89
N GLU A 34 22.72 -12.08 5.77
CA GLU A 34 23.26 -12.62 4.51
C GLU A 34 22.67 -13.99 4.13
N GLY A 35 21.60 -14.41 4.83
CA GLY A 35 20.88 -15.62 4.49
C GLY A 35 21.71 -16.88 4.62
N GLN A 36 21.94 -17.33 5.85
CA GLN A 36 22.24 -18.74 6.06
C GLN A 36 21.33 -19.32 7.15
N ASN A 37 20.72 -20.45 6.77
CA ASN A 37 19.83 -21.33 7.55
C ASN A 37 18.35 -20.93 7.61
N GLY A 38 17.64 -21.21 6.51
CA GLY A 38 16.60 -22.25 6.44
C GLY A 38 15.36 -22.18 7.34
N SER A 39 15.31 -21.30 8.32
CA SER A 39 14.16 -21.11 9.20
C SER A 39 13.45 -19.85 8.79
N PHE A 40 12.31 -19.99 8.11
CA PHE A 40 11.37 -18.90 7.82
C PHE A 40 10.65 -18.42 9.10
N SER A 41 11.40 -18.28 10.19
CA SER A 41 10.93 -18.03 11.56
C SER A 41 10.50 -16.60 11.79
N TYR A 42 10.73 -15.70 10.84
CA TYR A 42 10.29 -14.32 10.93
C TYR A 42 8.77 -14.23 10.74
N ALA A 43 8.14 -13.30 11.42
CA ALA A 43 6.74 -12.98 11.28
C ALA A 43 6.41 -12.69 9.81
N ARG A 44 5.26 -13.19 9.35
CA ARG A 44 4.81 -13.02 7.96
C ARG A 44 4.79 -11.55 7.50
N PRO A 45 4.37 -10.57 8.33
CA PRO A 45 4.45 -9.15 7.97
C PRO A 45 5.89 -8.68 7.67
N ALA A 46 6.89 -9.12 8.44
CA ALA A 46 8.29 -8.76 8.20
C ALA A 46 8.81 -9.35 6.88
N GLN A 47 8.43 -10.58 6.56
CA GLN A 47 8.75 -11.21 5.27
C GLN A 47 8.09 -10.50 4.09
N VAL A 48 6.84 -10.04 4.24
CA VAL A 48 6.15 -9.22 3.24
C VAL A 48 6.89 -7.90 3.02
N LEU A 49 7.23 -7.18 4.09
CA LEU A 49 8.00 -5.93 4.00
C LEU A 49 9.35 -6.15 3.30
N ARG A 50 10.09 -7.20 3.65
CA ARG A 50 11.36 -7.56 2.97
C ARG A 50 11.15 -7.78 1.48
N THR A 51 10.10 -8.50 1.10
CA THR A 51 9.77 -8.76 -0.30
C THR A 51 9.45 -7.46 -1.03
N VAL A 52 8.54 -6.64 -0.49
CA VAL A 52 8.13 -5.38 -1.13
C VAL A 52 9.30 -4.42 -1.29
N THR A 53 10.10 -4.19 -0.24
CA THR A 53 11.26 -3.29 -0.32
C THR A 53 12.28 -3.79 -1.33
N TYR A 54 12.53 -5.10 -1.36
CA TYR A 54 13.49 -5.68 -2.28
C TYR A 54 13.08 -5.46 -3.74
N PHE A 55 11.84 -5.82 -4.11
CA PHE A 55 11.34 -5.61 -5.48
C PHE A 55 11.22 -4.13 -5.86
N ALA A 56 10.85 -3.25 -4.93
CA ALA A 56 10.76 -1.81 -5.17
C ALA A 56 12.13 -1.17 -5.50
N SER A 57 13.23 -1.81 -5.09
CA SER A 57 14.60 -1.34 -5.32
C SER A 57 15.29 -1.95 -6.55
N LEU A 58 14.63 -2.88 -7.24
CA LEU A 58 15.21 -3.63 -8.36
C LEU A 58 14.53 -3.30 -9.69
N ASP A 59 15.29 -3.36 -10.78
CA ASP A 59 14.71 -3.44 -12.12
C ASP A 59 14.01 -4.80 -12.32
N GLU A 60 13.04 -4.82 -13.23
CA GLU A 60 12.14 -5.95 -13.46
C GLU A 60 12.87 -7.21 -13.93
N GLU A 61 13.97 -7.05 -14.68
CA GLU A 61 14.78 -8.14 -15.20
C GLU A 61 15.59 -8.83 -14.09
N THR A 62 16.13 -8.03 -13.18
CA THR A 62 16.89 -8.47 -12.01
C THR A 62 15.96 -9.15 -11.00
N ALA A 63 14.80 -8.56 -10.74
CA ALA A 63 13.78 -9.10 -9.85
C ALA A 63 13.27 -10.51 -10.26
N ALA A 64 13.23 -10.80 -11.56
CA ALA A 64 12.77 -12.09 -12.09
C ALA A 64 13.72 -13.27 -11.83
N ARG A 65 15.01 -13.01 -11.57
CA ARG A 65 16.08 -14.02 -11.47
C ARG A 65 16.50 -14.39 -10.04
N LEU A 66 15.92 -13.75 -9.03
CA LEU A 66 16.49 -13.78 -7.67
C LEU A 66 15.66 -14.61 -6.69
N HIS A 67 16.36 -15.10 -5.65
CA HIS A 67 15.77 -15.74 -4.48
C HIS A 67 16.03 -14.87 -3.25
N LEU A 68 15.02 -14.63 -2.42
CA LEU A 68 15.19 -13.95 -1.14
C LEU A 68 15.46 -14.92 -0.02
N THR A 69 16.57 -14.70 0.67
CA THR A 69 16.91 -15.43 1.89
C THR A 69 16.01 -14.97 3.05
N GLY A 70 15.61 -15.92 3.91
CA GLY A 70 14.76 -15.67 5.08
C GLY A 70 13.29 -15.29 4.79
N VAL A 71 12.89 -15.25 3.51
CA VAL A 71 11.49 -15.13 3.07
C VAL A 71 11.00 -16.49 2.60
N SER A 72 9.79 -16.87 3.01
CA SER A 72 9.12 -18.08 2.53
C SER A 72 9.14 -18.14 0.98
N PRO A 73 9.57 -19.26 0.37
CA PRO A 73 9.60 -19.41 -1.09
C PRO A 73 8.21 -19.29 -1.71
N GLU A 74 7.17 -19.75 -1.01
CA GLU A 74 5.78 -19.66 -1.43
C GLU A 74 5.32 -18.21 -1.46
N LEU A 75 5.60 -17.44 -0.41
CA LEU A 75 5.27 -16.01 -0.35
C LEU A 75 6.00 -15.24 -1.45
N PHE A 76 7.30 -15.48 -1.59
CA PHE A 76 8.13 -14.83 -2.60
C PHE A 76 7.64 -15.13 -4.02
N ASN A 77 7.36 -16.41 -4.33
CA ASN A 77 6.91 -16.79 -5.67
C ASN A 77 5.48 -16.30 -5.95
N HIS A 78 4.59 -16.26 -4.96
CA HIS A 78 3.29 -15.62 -5.12
C HIS A 78 3.42 -14.13 -5.44
N PHE A 79 4.26 -13.41 -4.70
CA PHE A 79 4.48 -11.98 -4.94
C PHE A 79 5.12 -11.72 -6.30
N ARG A 80 6.13 -12.51 -6.70
CA ARG A 80 6.75 -12.44 -8.01
C ARG A 80 5.75 -12.66 -9.15
N LYS A 81 4.88 -13.67 -9.03
CA LYS A 81 3.79 -13.92 -10.00
C LYS A 81 2.79 -12.77 -10.03
N PHE A 82 2.44 -12.23 -8.86
CA PHE A 82 1.55 -11.07 -8.75
C PHE A 82 2.12 -9.84 -9.46
N MET A 83 3.43 -9.57 -9.30
CA MET A 83 4.11 -8.49 -10.01
C MET A 83 4.14 -8.75 -11.53
N ALA A 84 4.49 -9.96 -11.96
CA ALA A 84 4.57 -10.32 -13.38
C ALA A 84 3.22 -10.27 -14.13
N VAL A 85 2.11 -10.58 -13.45
CA VAL A 85 0.74 -10.49 -14.04
C VAL A 85 0.27 -9.03 -14.14
N ARG A 86 0.85 -8.12 -13.34
CA ARG A 86 0.42 -6.72 -13.22
C ARG A 86 1.32 -5.72 -13.94
N HIS A 87 2.02 -6.14 -14.99
CA HIS A 87 2.78 -5.24 -15.86
C HIS A 87 1.95 -3.98 -16.18
N THR A 88 2.45 -2.85 -15.67
CA THR A 88 2.23 -1.48 -16.17
C THR A 88 0.93 -0.75 -15.79
N VAL A 89 0.86 -0.30 -14.54
CA VAL A 89 0.71 1.15 -14.31
C VAL A 89 1.89 1.62 -13.47
N GLN A 90 3.10 1.53 -14.02
CA GLN A 90 4.17 2.44 -13.61
C GLN A 90 3.73 3.81 -14.15
N SER A 91 3.00 4.57 -13.33
CA SER A 91 3.12 6.00 -13.45
C SER A 91 4.47 6.32 -12.83
N GLU A 92 5.44 6.80 -13.60
CA GLU A 92 6.55 7.55 -13.03
C GLU A 92 5.91 8.73 -12.30
N VAL A 93 5.76 8.60 -10.99
CA VAL A 93 5.54 9.76 -10.14
C VAL A 93 6.86 10.48 -10.18
N ALA A 94 6.99 11.43 -11.09
CA ALA A 94 8.07 12.39 -11.08
C ALA A 94 7.93 13.15 -9.75
N LEU A 95 8.65 12.71 -8.73
CA LEU A 95 8.85 13.48 -7.52
C LEU A 95 9.68 14.68 -7.96
N SER A 96 9.02 15.77 -8.35
CA SER A 96 9.72 17.04 -8.49
C SER A 96 10.36 17.31 -7.13
N GLU A 97 11.67 17.54 -7.10
CA GLU A 97 12.37 18.07 -5.92
C GLU A 97 11.79 19.45 -5.62
N GLY A 98 10.66 19.45 -4.92
CA GLY A 98 9.75 20.58 -4.82
C GLY A 98 9.44 20.83 -3.38
N SER A 99 10.43 21.39 -2.66
CA SER A 99 10.30 22.06 -1.37
C SER A 99 9.81 21.17 -0.22
N GLY A 100 10.43 21.32 0.96
CA GLY A 100 10.00 20.72 2.22
C GLY A 100 8.65 21.24 2.75
N ALA A 101 7.67 21.49 1.87
CA ALA A 101 6.28 21.61 2.26
C ALA A 101 5.85 20.23 2.80
N SER A 102 5.46 20.20 4.07
CA SER A 102 4.99 19.00 4.77
C SER A 102 4.03 18.20 3.88
N PHE A 103 4.48 17.07 3.34
CA PHE A 103 3.60 16.12 2.68
C PHE A 103 2.59 15.63 3.72
N ASN A 104 1.35 16.09 3.63
CA ASN A 104 0.24 15.61 4.44
C ASN A 104 -0.50 14.52 3.64
N PRO A 105 -0.36 13.24 4.00
CA PRO A 105 -0.98 12.14 3.24
C PRO A 105 -2.51 12.27 3.17
N ALA A 106 -3.15 12.82 4.21
CA ALA A 106 -4.58 13.02 4.24
C ALA A 106 -5.05 14.07 3.23
N GLU A 107 -4.28 15.15 3.06
CA GLU A 107 -4.60 16.17 2.06
C GLU A 107 -4.34 15.68 0.64
N ALA A 108 -3.27 14.90 0.42
CA ALA A 108 -3.00 14.28 -0.87
C ALA A 108 -4.12 13.29 -1.25
N GLU A 109 -4.60 12.49 -0.29
CA GLU A 109 -5.77 11.62 -0.49
C GLU A 109 -7.01 12.43 -0.89
N GLU A 110 -7.37 13.46 -0.12
CA GLU A 110 -8.56 14.27 -0.38
C GLU A 110 -8.51 14.95 -1.75
N ARG A 111 -7.38 15.57 -2.09
CA ARG A 111 -7.15 16.16 -3.43
C ARG A 111 -7.26 15.13 -4.54
N GLY A 112 -6.66 13.95 -4.35
CA GLY A 112 -6.72 12.86 -5.31
C GLY A 112 -8.14 12.36 -5.54
N ILE A 113 -8.93 12.19 -4.47
CA ILE A 113 -10.32 11.75 -4.56
C ILE A 113 -11.16 12.78 -5.31
N ASP A 114 -11.04 14.06 -4.98
CA ASP A 114 -11.80 15.12 -5.63
C ASP A 114 -11.45 15.25 -7.12
N ALA A 115 -10.16 15.12 -7.47
CA ALA A 115 -9.71 15.10 -8.85
C ALA A 115 -10.35 13.93 -9.64
N ILE A 116 -10.35 12.71 -9.06
CA ILE A 116 -10.95 11.52 -9.67
C ILE A 116 -12.47 11.68 -9.83
N VAL A 117 -13.16 12.19 -8.80
CA VAL A 117 -14.61 12.41 -8.83
C VAL A 117 -14.98 13.36 -9.98
N LYS A 118 -14.22 14.45 -10.12
CA LYS A 118 -14.42 15.46 -11.17
C LYS A 118 -14.12 14.91 -12.56
N GLU A 119 -13.01 14.19 -12.74
CA GLU A 119 -12.59 13.66 -14.03
C GLU A 119 -13.53 12.58 -14.55
N PHE A 120 -13.95 11.65 -13.69
CA PHE A 120 -14.71 10.46 -14.08
C PHE A 120 -16.21 10.55 -13.80
N GLY A 121 -16.69 11.69 -13.29
CA GLY A 121 -18.11 11.89 -12.99
C GLY A 121 -18.64 10.85 -11.99
N LEU A 122 -17.91 10.63 -10.89
CA LEU A 122 -18.37 9.75 -9.84
C LEU A 122 -19.57 10.38 -9.13
N SER A 123 -20.61 9.57 -8.91
CA SER A 123 -21.74 9.96 -8.08
C SER A 123 -21.30 10.17 -6.64
N LYS A 124 -22.11 10.89 -5.85
CA LYS A 124 -21.87 11.07 -4.41
C LYS A 124 -21.62 9.74 -3.70
N ARG A 125 -22.42 8.71 -4.04
CA ARG A 125 -22.29 7.39 -3.42
C ARG A 125 -21.02 6.66 -3.84
N GLU A 126 -20.61 6.80 -5.10
CA GLU A 126 -19.34 6.23 -5.57
C GLU A 126 -18.13 6.94 -4.93
N LYS A 127 -18.21 8.26 -4.67
CA LYS A 127 -17.20 8.99 -3.88
C LYS A 127 -17.06 8.41 -2.47
N GLU A 128 -18.17 8.27 -1.74
CA GLU A 128 -18.18 7.71 -0.38
C GLU A 128 -17.58 6.29 -0.35
N VAL A 129 -17.88 5.47 -1.36
CA VAL A 129 -17.28 4.13 -1.49
C VAL A 129 -15.78 4.23 -1.77
N LEU A 130 -15.36 5.11 -2.68
CA LEU A 130 -13.95 5.30 -3.05
C LEU A 130 -13.11 5.79 -1.86
N GLU A 131 -13.62 6.73 -1.05
CA GLU A 131 -12.96 7.19 0.19
C GLU A 131 -12.64 6.03 1.13
N LEU A 132 -13.62 5.15 1.36
CA LEU A 132 -13.41 3.97 2.22
C LEU A 132 -12.50 2.94 1.56
N VAL A 133 -12.46 2.88 0.23
CA VAL A 133 -11.55 2.01 -0.51
C VAL A 133 -10.10 2.43 -0.31
N VAL A 134 -9.82 3.74 -0.42
CA VAL A 134 -8.48 4.32 -0.25
C VAL A 134 -7.98 4.12 1.18
N ARG A 135 -8.88 4.19 2.17
CA ARG A 135 -8.61 3.82 3.58
C ARG A 135 -8.52 2.31 3.83
N ALA A 136 -8.33 1.50 2.79
CA ALA A 136 -8.19 0.04 2.84
C ALA A 136 -9.36 -0.71 3.54
N SER A 137 -10.55 -0.12 3.67
CA SER A 137 -11.69 -0.78 4.32
C SER A 137 -12.20 -1.96 3.49
N SER A 138 -12.53 -3.08 4.13
CA SER A 138 -13.08 -4.25 3.44
C SER A 138 -14.50 -3.97 2.91
N ASN A 139 -15.00 -4.79 1.97
CA ASN A 139 -16.36 -4.62 1.47
C ASN A 139 -17.42 -4.75 2.58
N LYS A 140 -17.14 -5.59 3.58
CA LYS A 140 -17.96 -5.74 4.79
C LYS A 140 -17.97 -4.46 5.63
N ASP A 141 -16.81 -3.84 5.82
CA ASP A 141 -16.71 -2.59 6.59
C ASP A 141 -17.39 -1.44 5.85
N ILE A 142 -17.23 -1.37 4.53
CA ILE A 142 -17.89 -0.38 3.68
C ILE A 142 -19.41 -0.56 3.77
N ALA A 143 -19.90 -1.79 3.63
CA ALA A 143 -21.31 -2.14 3.76
C ALA A 143 -21.88 -1.68 5.10
N ALA A 144 -21.17 -1.97 6.20
CA ALA A 144 -21.56 -1.56 7.53
C ALA A 144 -21.58 -0.03 7.71
N LYS A 145 -20.51 0.67 7.31
CA LYS A 145 -20.39 2.14 7.44
C LYS A 145 -21.43 2.90 6.61
N LEU A 146 -21.77 2.36 5.45
CA LEU A 146 -22.66 3.00 4.49
C LEU A 146 -24.11 2.48 4.58
N PHE A 147 -24.41 1.53 5.48
CA PHE A 147 -25.73 0.92 5.64
C PHE A 147 -26.29 0.31 4.34
N ILE A 148 -25.47 -0.43 3.60
CA ILE A 148 -25.84 -1.15 2.37
C ILE A 148 -25.32 -2.59 2.40
N SER A 149 -25.78 -3.43 1.47
CA SER A 149 -25.27 -4.80 1.37
C SER A 149 -23.87 -4.86 0.75
N GLU A 150 -23.08 -5.89 1.09
CA GLU A 150 -21.80 -6.15 0.42
C GLU A 150 -21.95 -6.34 -1.11
N HIS A 151 -23.08 -6.87 -1.55
CA HIS A 151 -23.41 -6.97 -2.97
C HIS A 151 -23.55 -5.59 -3.61
N THR A 152 -24.23 -4.66 -2.94
CA THR A 152 -24.35 -3.25 -3.38
C THR A 152 -22.98 -2.58 -3.43
N VAL A 153 -22.10 -2.84 -2.44
CA VAL A 153 -20.72 -2.34 -2.47
C VAL A 153 -19.97 -2.85 -3.70
N LYS A 154 -20.05 -4.16 -3.99
CA LYS A 154 -19.43 -4.73 -5.19
C LYS A 154 -19.94 -4.06 -6.48
N ASN A 155 -21.24 -3.76 -6.57
CA ASN A 155 -21.79 -3.06 -7.73
C ASN A 155 -21.23 -1.64 -7.86
N HIS A 156 -21.10 -0.89 -6.76
CA HIS A 156 -20.44 0.42 -6.78
C HIS A 156 -18.97 0.31 -7.20
N LEU A 157 -18.23 -0.68 -6.69
CA LEU A 157 -16.84 -0.90 -7.07
C LEU A 157 -16.68 -1.21 -8.56
N THR A 158 -17.53 -2.08 -9.11
CA THR A 158 -17.55 -2.36 -10.55
C THR A 158 -17.75 -1.10 -11.37
N ASN A 159 -18.71 -0.25 -10.99
CA ASN A 159 -18.97 1.01 -11.68
C ASN A 159 -17.78 1.98 -11.56
N ILE A 160 -17.19 2.12 -10.38
CA ILE A 160 -16.00 2.95 -10.14
C ILE A 160 -14.84 2.47 -11.01
N PHE A 161 -14.54 1.17 -11.02
CA PHE A 161 -13.44 0.61 -11.78
C PHE A 161 -13.62 0.79 -13.29
N ASN A 162 -14.85 0.58 -13.78
CA ASN A 162 -15.19 0.84 -15.17
C ASN A 162 -15.01 2.32 -15.54
N LYS A 163 -15.52 3.24 -14.71
CA LYS A 163 -15.37 4.68 -14.96
C LYS A 163 -13.90 5.11 -14.96
N MET A 164 -13.12 4.62 -14.00
CA MET A 164 -11.69 4.94 -13.89
C MET A 164 -10.81 4.17 -14.88
N SER A 165 -11.37 3.24 -15.65
CA SER A 165 -10.65 2.33 -16.56
C SER A 165 -9.50 1.60 -15.85
N VAL A 166 -9.79 1.03 -14.68
CA VAL A 166 -8.85 0.24 -13.88
C VAL A 166 -9.37 -1.18 -13.69
N SER A 167 -8.46 -2.14 -13.61
CA SER A 167 -8.83 -3.56 -13.54
C SER A 167 -9.14 -4.03 -12.12
N ASP A 168 -8.64 -3.31 -11.11
CA ASP A 168 -8.75 -3.75 -9.74
C ASP A 168 -8.62 -2.62 -8.70
N ARG A 169 -8.90 -2.99 -7.46
CA ARG A 169 -8.87 -2.11 -6.29
C ARG A 169 -7.53 -1.42 -6.08
N ALA A 170 -6.41 -2.12 -6.29
CA ALA A 170 -5.09 -1.54 -6.06
C ALA A 170 -4.78 -0.47 -7.10
N GLN A 171 -5.15 -0.71 -8.37
CA GLN A 171 -5.04 0.29 -9.43
C GLN A 171 -5.92 1.51 -9.16
N ALA A 172 -7.15 1.32 -8.64
CA ALA A 172 -8.02 2.43 -8.25
C ALA A 172 -7.37 3.31 -7.17
N ILE A 173 -6.81 2.68 -6.12
CA ILE A 173 -6.12 3.37 -5.03
C ILE A 173 -4.89 4.12 -5.56
N ALA A 174 -4.04 3.46 -6.36
CA ALA A 174 -2.86 4.09 -6.94
C ALA A 174 -3.22 5.31 -7.81
N ARG A 175 -4.31 5.22 -8.57
CA ARG A 175 -4.78 6.31 -9.43
C ARG A 175 -5.25 7.52 -8.64
N VAL A 176 -5.85 7.33 -7.47
CA VAL A 176 -6.18 8.42 -6.53
C VAL A 176 -4.91 9.10 -6.05
N PHE A 177 -3.93 8.35 -5.53
CA PHE A 177 -2.68 8.92 -5.02
C PHE A 177 -1.89 9.68 -6.08
N ASN A 178 -1.79 9.14 -7.30
CA ASN A 178 -1.08 9.80 -8.39
C ASN A 178 -1.71 11.14 -8.79
N ARG A 179 -3.01 11.34 -8.55
CA ARG A 179 -3.69 12.63 -8.76
C ARG A 179 -3.61 13.59 -7.58
N GLY A 180 -3.30 13.09 -6.39
CA GLY A 180 -3.13 13.88 -5.18
C GLY A 180 -1.74 14.47 -4.97
N ILE A 181 -0.73 13.86 -5.62
CA ILE A 181 0.70 14.21 -5.49
C ILE A 181 1.17 15.15 -6.63
N GLY A 182 0.38 15.26 -7.70
CA GLY A 182 0.69 16.12 -8.87
C GLY A 182 0.12 17.53 -8.82
#